data_AF-A0A1J5MYD8-F1
#
_entry.id   AF-A0A1J5MYD8-F1
#
_cell.length_a   1.000
_cell.length_b   1.000
_cell.length_c   1.000
_cell.angle_alpha   90.00
_cell.angle_beta   90.00
_cell.angle_gamma   90.00
#
_symmetry.space_group_name_H-M   'P 1'
#
loop_
_entity.id
_entity.type
_entity.pdbx_description
1 polymer ?
#
loop_
_entity_poly.entity_id
_entity_poly.type
_entity_poly.pdbx_seq_one_letter_code
_entity_poly.pdbx_strand_id
1 'polypeptide(L)'
;MTMSTNVLAGIGAGRDRKPFAIKEWMFARGLTQGDIRDRVGISQSVVSRTIFGSANNRRVLAYLRDEGCPVHALALPTDMKA
;
A
#
# COMPACT_ATOMS: atom_id res chain seq x y z
N MET A 1 -26.07 -14.02 -5.01
CA MET A 1 -25.33 -12.74 -4.95
C MET A 1 -23.85 -13.07 -5.03
N THR A 2 -23.25 -12.86 -6.20
CA THR A 2 -21.98 -13.44 -6.63
C THR A 2 -20.80 -12.71 -5.98
N MET A 3 -20.08 -13.36 -5.07
CA MET A 3 -18.75 -12.91 -4.62
C MET A 3 -17.69 -13.66 -5.44
N SER A 4 -17.47 -13.23 -6.69
CA SER A 4 -16.28 -13.63 -7.44
C SER A 4 -15.07 -12.85 -6.91
N THR A 5 -14.49 -13.32 -5.80
CA THR A 5 -13.14 -12.91 -5.40
C THR A 5 -12.14 -13.52 -6.36
N ASN A 6 -11.66 -12.73 -7.32
CA ASN A 6 -10.61 -13.14 -8.24
C ASN A 6 -9.28 -13.27 -7.47
N VAL A 7 -8.93 -14.50 -7.09
CA VAL A 7 -7.72 -14.87 -6.34
C VAL A 7 -6.43 -14.48 -7.09
N LEU A 8 -6.51 -14.25 -8.40
CA LEU A 8 -5.36 -13.91 -9.25
C LEU A 8 -5.01 -12.42 -9.29
N ALA A 9 -5.84 -11.52 -8.76
CA ALA A 9 -5.56 -10.07 -8.75
C ALA A 9 -4.41 -9.65 -7.79
N GLY A 10 -3.92 -10.58 -6.97
CA GLY A 10 -2.86 -10.34 -5.99
C GLY A 10 -1.44 -10.70 -6.45
N ILE A 11 -1.29 -11.45 -7.55
CA ILE A 11 0.01 -11.97 -7.99
C ILE A 11 0.71 -10.91 -8.85
N GLY A 12 1.66 -10.18 -8.26
CA GLY A 12 2.51 -9.21 -8.98
C GLY A 12 2.08 -7.74 -8.90
N ALA A 13 0.98 -7.41 -8.22
CA ALA A 13 0.52 -6.02 -8.10
C ALA A 13 1.44 -5.10 -7.26
N GLY A 14 2.42 -5.68 -6.57
CA GLY A 14 3.49 -4.95 -5.90
C GLY A 14 4.85 -5.06 -6.60
N ARG A 15 4.93 -5.69 -7.77
CA ARG A 15 6.21 -5.94 -8.48
C ARG A 15 6.96 -4.64 -8.80
N ASP A 16 6.21 -3.62 -9.21
CA ASP A 16 6.78 -2.31 -9.58
C ASP A 16 6.77 -1.32 -8.40
N ARG A 17 6.37 -1.77 -7.20
CA ARG A 17 6.35 -0.93 -6.01
C ARG A 17 7.78 -0.57 -5.65
N LYS A 18 7.99 0.69 -5.26
CA LYS A 18 9.29 1.22 -4.85
C LYS A 18 9.32 1.35 -3.32
N PRO A 19 9.54 0.26 -2.56
CA PRO A 19 9.48 0.29 -1.10
C PRO A 19 10.42 1.32 -0.49
N PHE A 20 11.61 1.52 -1.07
CA PHE A 20 12.56 2.51 -0.59
C PHE A 20 12.05 3.95 -0.73
N ALA A 21 11.44 4.30 -1.87
CA ALA A 21 10.84 5.62 -2.06
C ALA A 21 9.64 5.86 -1.11
N ILE A 22 8.85 4.81 -0.83
CA ILE A 22 7.79 4.89 0.17
C ILE A 22 8.39 5.13 1.57
N LYS A 23 9.44 4.38 1.94
CA LYS A 23 10.09 4.53 3.24
C LYS A 23 10.79 5.88 3.41
N GLU A 24 11.40 6.41 2.35
CA GLU A 24 12.00 7.75 2.33
C GLU A 24 10.93 8.83 2.54
N TRP A 25 9.82 8.74 1.81
CA TRP A 25 8.66 9.62 2.02
C TRP A 25 8.11 9.54 3.45
N MET A 26 8.00 8.32 4.01
CA MET A 26 7.59 8.13 5.40
C MET A 26 8.56 8.79 6.38
N PHE A 27 9.86 8.58 6.19
CA PHE A 27 10.91 9.15 7.03
C PHE A 27 10.90 10.68 6.99
N ALA A 28 10.76 11.28 5.80
CA ALA A 28 10.67 12.73 5.63
C ALA A 28 9.47 13.35 6.37
N ARG A 29 8.44 12.56 6.69
CA ARG A 29 7.23 12.98 7.42
C ARG A 29 7.20 12.55 8.88
N GLY A 30 8.25 11.88 9.37
CA GLY A 30 8.26 11.27 10.70
C GLY A 30 7.20 10.18 10.90
N LEU A 31 6.75 9.54 9.82
CA LEU A 31 5.75 8.46 9.86
C LEU A 31 6.43 7.10 9.98
N THR A 32 5.91 6.25 10.88
CA THR A 32 6.31 4.85 11.00
C THR A 32 5.25 3.90 10.44
N GLN A 33 5.61 2.64 10.24
CA GLN A 33 4.62 1.61 9.88
C GLN A 33 3.63 1.35 11.04
N GLY A 34 4.02 1.64 12.28
CA GLY A 34 3.14 1.61 13.45
C GLY A 34 2.09 2.71 13.42
N ASP A 35 2.46 3.92 12.99
CA ASP A 35 1.49 5.00 12.83
C ASP A 35 0.45 4.66 11.76
N ILE A 36 0.88 4.06 10.65
CA ILE A 36 -0.03 3.59 9.59
C ILE A 36 -0.94 2.48 10.13
N ARG A 37 -0.40 1.53 10.90
CA ARG A 37 -1.17 0.48 11.59
C ARG A 37 -2.28 1.09 12.43
N ASP A 38 -1.95 2.07 13.28
CA ASP A 38 -2.89 2.70 14.22
C ASP A 38 -3.94 3.55 13.51
N ARG A 39 -3.54 4.31 12.48
CA ARG A 39 -4.46 5.16 11.71
C ARG A 39 -5.40 4.35 10.81
N VAL A 40 -4.92 3.25 10.21
CA VAL A 40 -5.71 2.43 9.27
C VAL A 40 -6.48 1.32 9.99
N GLY A 41 -6.05 0.92 11.20
CA GLY A 41 -6.68 -0.14 12.00
C GLY A 41 -6.42 -1.54 11.45
N ILE A 42 -5.20 -1.81 10.97
CA ILE A 42 -4.79 -3.11 10.43
C ILE A 42 -3.47 -3.56 11.04
N SER A 43 -3.08 -4.82 10.91
CA SER A 43 -1.81 -5.28 11.50
C SER A 43 -0.57 -4.72 10.80
N GLN A 44 0.49 -4.49 11.58
CA GLN A 44 1.78 -4.00 11.07
C GLN A 44 2.38 -4.95 10.01
N SER A 45 2.18 -6.26 10.16
CA SER A 45 2.61 -7.25 9.16
C SER A 45 1.89 -7.09 7.83
N VAL A 46 0.63 -6.61 7.80
CA VAL A 46 -0.08 -6.30 6.55
C VAL A 46 0.44 -5.00 5.94
N VAL A 47 0.72 -3.98 6.75
CA VAL A 47 1.37 -2.73 6.30
C VAL A 47 2.71 -3.04 5.63
N SER A 48 3.58 -3.78 6.31
CA SER A 48 4.90 -4.17 5.81
C SER A 48 4.81 -4.93 4.49
N ARG A 49 4.01 -6.01 4.44
CA ARG A 49 3.81 -6.78 3.21
C ARG A 49 3.27 -5.93 2.06
N THR A 50 2.43 -4.95 2.37
CA THR A 50 1.93 -4.00 1.36
C THR A 50 3.05 -3.08 0.89
N ILE A 51 3.85 -2.47 1.76
CA ILE A 51 4.95 -1.60 1.34
C ILE A 51 5.97 -2.37 0.48
N PHE A 52 6.32 -3.61 0.88
CA PHE A 52 7.29 -4.45 0.17
C PHE A 52 6.74 -5.20 -1.05
N GLY A 53 5.46 -5.03 -1.37
CA GLY A 53 4.89 -5.60 -2.60
C GLY A 53 4.42 -7.04 -2.52
N SER A 54 4.51 -7.70 -1.36
CA SER A 54 4.03 -9.07 -1.13
C SER A 54 2.55 -9.16 -0.76
N ALA A 55 1.90 -8.04 -0.52
CA ALA A 55 0.45 -7.92 -0.38
C ALA A 55 -0.09 -6.69 -1.11
N ASN A 56 -1.38 -6.74 -1.45
CA ASN A 56 -2.08 -5.64 -2.12
C ASN A 56 -3.27 -5.18 -1.28
N ASN A 57 -2.98 -4.54 -0.13
CA ASN A 57 -4.02 -4.03 0.74
C ASN A 57 -4.49 -2.64 0.28
N ARG A 58 -5.73 -2.57 -0.25
CA ARG A 58 -6.33 -1.33 -0.75
C ARG A 58 -6.44 -0.23 0.31
N ARG A 59 -6.68 -0.56 1.58
CA ARG A 59 -6.79 0.44 2.67
C ARG A 59 -5.45 1.10 2.95
N VAL A 60 -4.36 0.33 2.96
CA VAL A 60 -2.99 0.87 3.12
C VAL A 60 -2.62 1.75 1.93
N LEU A 61 -2.87 1.26 0.71
CA LEU A 61 -2.51 1.99 -0.50
C LEU A 61 -3.33 3.27 -0.66
N ALA A 62 -4.63 3.23 -0.34
CA ALA A 62 -5.48 4.43 -0.31
C ALA A 62 -4.98 5.41 0.75
N TYR A 63 -4.74 4.96 1.99
CA TYR A 63 -4.21 5.81 3.04
C TYR A 63 -2.88 6.47 2.64
N LEU A 64 -1.93 5.71 2.10
CA LEU A 64 -0.65 6.25 1.65
C LEU A 64 -0.84 7.28 0.54
N ARG A 65 -1.71 7.01 -0.45
CA ARG A 65 -2.02 7.96 -1.52
C ARG A 65 -2.66 9.24 -0.98
N ASP A 66 -3.66 9.11 -0.11
CA ASP A 66 -4.43 10.23 0.42
C ASP A 66 -3.57 11.13 1.34
N GLU A 67 -2.58 10.56 2.02
CA GLU A 67 -1.56 11.31 2.77
C GLU A 67 -0.54 12.02 1.86
N GLY A 68 -0.52 11.73 0.56
CA GLY A 68 0.38 12.33 -0.42
C GLY A 68 1.66 11.52 -0.70
N CYS A 69 1.66 10.20 -0.45
CA CYS A 69 2.74 9.33 -0.89
C CYS A 69 2.79 9.31 -2.42
N PRO A 70 3.98 9.40 -3.04
CA PRO A 70 4.09 9.45 -4.49
C PRO A 70 3.44 8.23 -5.17
N VAL A 71 2.48 8.49 -6.06
CA VAL A 71 1.71 7.44 -6.76
C VAL A 71 2.62 6.51 -7.57
N HIS A 72 3.69 7.05 -8.16
CA HIS A 72 4.69 6.28 -8.89
C HIS A 72 5.47 5.31 -8.00
N ALA A 73 5.57 5.56 -6.70
CA ALA A 73 6.23 4.68 -5.75
C ALA A 73 5.28 3.57 -5.25
N LEU A 74 3.99 3.90 -5.11
CA LEU A 74 2.96 2.96 -4.66
C LEU A 74 2.64 1.87 -5.69
N ALA A 75 2.96 2.12 -6.96
CA ALA A 75 2.59 1.27 -8.10
C ALA A 75 1.10 0.92 -8.03
N LEU A 76 0.26 1.96 -7.87
CA LEU A 76 -1.17 1.76 -7.75
C LEU A 76 -1.72 1.07 -9.01
N PRO A 77 -2.65 0.10 -8.85
CA PRO A 77 -3.43 -0.41 -9.97
C PRO A 77 -4.08 0.74 -10.73
N THR A 78 -4.26 0.60 -12.05
CA THR A 78 -4.82 1.65 -12.90
C THR A 78 -6.18 2.16 -12.40
N ASP A 79 -6.97 1.30 -11.76
CA ASP A 79 -8.25 1.58 -11.12
C ASP A 79 -8.17 2.53 -9.90
N MET A 80 -6.98 2.74 -9.33
CA MET A 80 -6.78 3.57 -8.13
C MET A 80 -6.05 4.90 -8.41
N LYS A 81 -5.72 5.19 -9.68
CA LYS A 81 -5.00 6.41 -10.09
C LYS A 81 -5.91 7.64 -10.29
N ALA A 82 -7.21 7.49 -10.02
CA ALA A 82 -8.22 8.54 -10.19
C ALA A 82 -7.99 9.75 -9.27
#